data_AF-A0A9W7ZJJ8-F1
#
_entry.id   AF-A0A9W7ZJJ8-F1
#
_cell.length_a   1.000
_cell.length_b   1.000
_cell.length_c   1.000
_cell.angle_alpha   90.00
_cell.angle_beta   90.00
_cell.angle_gamma   90.00
#
_symmetry.space_group_name_H-M   'P 1'
#
loop_
_entity.id
_entity.type
_entity.pdbx_description
1 polymer ?
#
loop_
_entity_poly.entity_id
_entity_poly.type
_entity_poly.pdbx_seq_one_letter_code
_entity_poly.pdbx_strand_id
1 'polypeptide(L)'
;MLGHRLRRQFYCFLFHNPVLQDELFATSYMVKPPVLFGIRAAFFVYSFTVLLSNLVVNIVHGAGWNWAAYFTTLTYFGITLYYGVASWTTMRFLRKQQQGERRIEVRTPDSGMELVEDKQTEQLYEVPSVVHQLALASQWLLYETFSCYAPLVTLIYWVLLYPTQSGMLDVPLDQWMGVSMHAVNCLFMLTEVSCSKIPYRWSHFGVVVVFLAMYLGLAYFMVAVYGFYVYPFFESRYFGGYIALLCLLIVNIVAIVWVVMLMVHRLRDTLFPRWLMKRQRSTFF
;
A
#
# COMPACT_ATOMS: atom_id res chain seq x y z
N MET A 1 -26.57 11.94 18.94
CA MET A 1 -25.29 12.63 19.22
C MET A 1 -24.12 11.70 19.56
N LEU A 2 -24.32 10.57 20.27
CA LEU A 2 -23.24 9.67 20.69
C LEU A 2 -22.48 9.01 19.51
N GLY A 3 -23.19 8.55 18.48
CA GLY A 3 -22.58 7.92 17.29
C GLY A 3 -21.68 8.85 16.47
N HIS A 4 -22.01 10.16 16.41
CA HIS A 4 -21.18 11.13 15.69
C HIS A 4 -19.86 11.42 16.42
N ARG A 5 -19.87 11.44 17.77
CA ARG A 5 -18.65 11.57 18.58
C ARG A 5 -17.75 10.35 18.45
N LEU A 6 -18.30 9.14 18.57
CA LEU A 6 -17.54 7.89 18.43
C LEU A 6 -16.90 7.77 17.03
N ARG A 7 -17.65 8.09 15.97
CA ARG A 7 -17.14 8.08 14.59
C ARG A 7 -15.97 9.05 14.42
N ARG A 8 -16.08 10.25 14.98
CA ARG A 8 -15.03 11.27 14.92
C ARG A 8 -13.80 10.86 15.74
N GLN A 9 -13.99 10.31 16.94
CA GLN A 9 -12.90 9.81 17.78
C GLN A 9 -12.15 8.65 17.13
N PHE A 10 -12.85 7.68 16.55
CA PHE A 10 -12.24 6.56 15.83
C PHE A 10 -11.44 7.04 14.60
N TYR A 11 -12.00 7.95 13.81
CA TYR A 11 -11.30 8.54 12.67
C TYR A 11 -10.05 9.32 13.11
N CYS A 12 -10.14 10.13 14.17
CA CYS A 12 -9.00 10.84 14.72
C CYS A 12 -7.98 9.89 15.36
N PHE A 13 -8.39 8.75 15.93
CA PHE A 13 -7.47 7.74 16.44
C PHE A 13 -6.69 7.08 15.30
N LEU A 14 -7.39 6.65 14.23
CA LEU A 14 -6.76 5.99 13.10
C LEU A 14 -5.87 6.98 12.32
N PHE A 15 -6.44 8.11 11.91
CA PHE A 15 -5.81 9.04 10.95
C PHE A 15 -5.24 10.34 11.54
N HIS A 16 -5.42 10.67 12.83
CA HIS A 16 -4.86 11.82 13.61
C HIS A 16 -4.95 13.24 13.01
N ASN A 17 -5.22 13.36 11.71
CA ASN A 17 -5.33 14.60 10.95
C ASN A 17 -6.74 14.65 10.34
N PRO A 18 -7.50 15.73 10.56
CA PRO A 18 -8.84 15.86 9.99
C PRO A 18 -8.84 15.98 8.46
N VAL A 19 -7.73 16.37 7.83
CA VAL A 19 -7.65 16.58 6.37
C VAL A 19 -6.36 15.99 5.79
N LEU A 20 -6.50 14.90 5.05
CA LEU A 20 -5.45 14.27 4.26
C LEU A 20 -5.14 15.13 3.03
N GLN A 21 -3.85 15.33 2.76
CA GLN A 21 -3.35 16.16 1.66
C GLN A 21 -2.88 15.31 0.48
N ASP A 22 -3.26 15.68 -0.74
CA ASP A 22 -2.86 14.99 -1.98
C ASP A 22 -1.32 14.87 -2.11
N GLU A 23 -0.57 15.89 -1.66
CA GLU A 23 0.89 15.93 -1.75
C GLU A 23 1.57 14.74 -1.05
N LEU A 24 1.05 14.32 0.11
CA LEU A 24 1.62 13.21 0.88
C LEU A 24 1.56 11.88 0.11
N PHE A 25 0.53 11.70 -0.72
CA PHE A 25 0.28 10.47 -1.45
C PHE A 25 0.82 10.51 -2.89
N ALA A 26 1.06 11.71 -3.44
CA ALA A 26 1.46 11.92 -4.83
C ALA A 26 2.94 12.34 -5.00
N THR A 27 3.68 12.61 -3.93
CA THR A 27 5.07 13.07 -4.03
C THR A 27 6.06 12.15 -3.30
N SER A 28 7.34 12.34 -3.58
CA SER A 28 8.44 11.52 -3.08
C SER A 28 9.58 12.40 -2.56
N TYR A 29 10.51 11.83 -1.79
CA TYR A 29 11.73 12.50 -1.36
C TYR A 29 12.84 12.47 -2.42
N MET A 30 12.87 11.43 -3.26
CA MET A 30 14.01 11.13 -4.14
C MET A 30 13.79 11.54 -5.60
N VAL A 31 12.55 11.48 -6.08
CA VAL A 31 12.21 11.72 -7.49
C VAL A 31 11.07 12.73 -7.66
N LYS A 32 11.06 13.44 -8.80
CA LYS A 32 10.00 14.40 -9.15
C LYS A 32 8.67 13.67 -9.40
N PRO A 33 7.50 14.33 -9.17
CA PRO A 33 6.20 13.69 -9.33
C PRO A 33 5.92 13.00 -10.69
N PRO A 34 6.37 13.52 -11.85
CA PRO A 34 6.21 12.82 -13.13
C PRO A 34 6.98 11.48 -13.20
N VAL A 35 8.19 11.44 -12.62
CA VAL A 35 9.02 10.22 -12.57
C VAL A 35 8.40 9.21 -11.61
N LEU A 36 7.91 9.67 -10.45
CA LEU A 36 7.18 8.82 -9.50
C LEU A 36 5.95 8.18 -10.14
N PHE A 37 5.18 8.95 -10.92
CA PHE A 37 4.05 8.43 -11.68
C PHE A 37 4.49 7.33 -12.66
N GLY A 38 5.56 7.57 -13.43
CA GLY A 38 6.10 6.58 -14.36
C GLY A 38 6.50 5.27 -13.68
N ILE A 39 7.19 5.34 -12.53
CA ILE A 39 7.58 4.16 -11.74
C ILE A 39 6.35 3.40 -11.25
N ARG A 40 5.39 4.09 -10.61
CA ARG A 40 4.17 3.46 -10.07
C ARG A 40 3.32 2.83 -11.19
N ALA A 41 3.21 3.49 -12.34
CA ALA A 41 2.47 2.97 -13.48
C ALA A 41 3.17 1.74 -14.09
N ALA A 42 4.50 1.74 -14.18
CA ALA A 42 5.26 0.59 -14.64
C ALA A 42 5.10 -0.62 -13.69
N PHE A 43 5.19 -0.39 -12.37
CA PHE A 43 4.95 -1.43 -11.37
C PHE A 43 3.52 -1.96 -11.41
N PHE A 44 2.52 -1.09 -11.61
CA PHE A 44 1.13 -1.50 -11.80
C PHE A 44 0.95 -2.40 -13.02
N VAL A 45 1.49 -2.00 -14.18
CA VAL A 45 1.37 -2.80 -15.41
C VAL A 45 2.04 -4.15 -15.24
N TYR A 46 3.27 -4.17 -14.70
CA TYR A 46 3.99 -5.42 -14.45
C TYR A 46 3.23 -6.34 -13.48
N SER A 47 2.78 -5.80 -12.35
CA SER A 47 2.08 -6.62 -11.34
C SER A 47 0.74 -7.12 -11.88
N PHE A 48 0.02 -6.30 -12.66
CA PHE A 48 -1.19 -6.73 -13.33
C PHE A 48 -0.94 -7.86 -14.32
N THR A 49 0.13 -7.78 -15.12
CA THR A 49 0.51 -8.85 -16.05
C THR A 49 0.82 -10.15 -15.30
N VAL A 50 1.65 -10.12 -14.26
CA VAL A 50 1.98 -11.31 -13.45
C VAL A 50 0.71 -11.90 -12.81
N LEU A 51 -0.15 -11.06 -12.25
CA LEU A 51 -1.39 -11.49 -11.61
C LEU A 51 -2.31 -12.20 -12.62
N LEU A 52 -2.46 -11.62 -13.82
CA LEU A 52 -3.28 -12.20 -14.88
C LEU A 52 -2.67 -13.51 -15.40
N SER A 53 -1.36 -13.55 -15.65
CA SER A 53 -0.65 -14.78 -16.04
C SER A 53 -0.84 -15.89 -15.01
N ASN A 54 -0.69 -15.57 -13.72
CA ASN A 54 -0.89 -16.53 -12.64
C ASN A 54 -2.32 -17.06 -12.58
N LEU A 55 -3.33 -16.19 -12.75
CA LEU A 55 -4.73 -16.61 -12.83
C LEU A 55 -4.97 -17.55 -14.02
N VAL A 56 -4.51 -17.18 -15.21
CA VAL A 56 -4.69 -17.97 -16.44
C VAL A 56 -4.04 -19.35 -16.29
N VAL A 57 -2.80 -19.41 -15.79
CA VAL A 57 -2.11 -20.69 -15.57
C VAL A 57 -2.87 -21.57 -14.58
N ASN A 58 -3.36 -21.01 -13.47
CA ASN A 58 -4.14 -21.79 -12.51
C ASN A 58 -5.46 -22.31 -13.11
N ILE A 59 -6.15 -21.52 -13.94
CA ILE A 59 -7.36 -21.96 -14.64
C ILE A 59 -7.05 -23.10 -15.61
N VAL A 60 -6.00 -22.97 -16.42
CA VAL A 60 -5.60 -23.99 -17.40
C VAL A 60 -5.25 -25.31 -16.73
N HIS A 61 -4.65 -25.28 -15.54
CA HIS A 61 -4.32 -26.48 -14.75
C HIS A 61 -5.49 -26.98 -13.88
N GLY A 62 -6.70 -26.43 -14.00
CA GLY A 62 -7.86 -26.85 -13.21
C GLY A 62 -7.84 -26.40 -11.74
N ALA A 63 -6.88 -25.55 -11.36
CA ALA A 63 -6.71 -24.98 -10.02
C ALA A 63 -7.29 -23.55 -9.89
N GLY A 64 -8.07 -23.07 -10.86
CA GLY A 64 -8.64 -21.72 -10.81
C GLY A 64 -9.58 -21.47 -9.61
N TRP A 65 -10.22 -22.52 -9.08
CA TRP A 65 -11.21 -22.41 -7.99
C TRP A 65 -10.60 -22.04 -6.63
N ASN A 66 -9.32 -22.38 -6.37
CA ASN A 66 -8.63 -22.05 -5.12
C ASN A 66 -7.61 -20.90 -5.28
N TRP A 67 -7.55 -20.30 -6.46
CA TRP A 67 -6.56 -19.25 -6.78
C TRP A 67 -6.54 -18.10 -5.77
N ALA A 68 -7.73 -17.61 -5.37
CA ALA A 68 -7.88 -16.52 -4.40
C ALA A 68 -7.72 -16.96 -2.93
N ALA A 69 -7.52 -18.24 -2.65
CA ALA A 69 -7.36 -18.75 -1.28
C ALA A 69 -5.93 -18.57 -0.75
N TYR A 70 -4.94 -18.42 -1.63
CA TYR A 70 -3.55 -18.23 -1.23
C TYR A 70 -3.28 -16.79 -0.76
N PHE A 71 -2.64 -16.65 0.39
CA PHE A 71 -2.26 -15.34 0.95
C PHE A 71 -1.34 -14.56 0.00
N THR A 72 -0.45 -15.28 -0.68
CA THR A 72 0.43 -14.71 -1.72
C THR A 72 -0.37 -14.04 -2.82
N THR A 73 -1.40 -14.71 -3.36
CA THR A 73 -2.27 -14.17 -4.40
C THR A 73 -3.01 -12.94 -3.92
N LEU A 74 -3.59 -12.98 -2.72
CA LEU A 74 -4.28 -11.84 -2.12
C LEU A 74 -3.36 -10.65 -1.87
N THR A 75 -2.14 -10.92 -1.40
CA THR A 75 -1.10 -9.89 -1.22
C THR A 75 -0.71 -9.26 -2.55
N TYR A 76 -0.48 -10.07 -3.58
CA TYR A 76 -0.08 -9.59 -4.90
C TYR A 76 -1.20 -8.82 -5.63
N PHE A 77 -2.44 -9.28 -5.47
CA PHE A 77 -3.65 -8.55 -5.89
C PHE A 77 -3.73 -7.18 -5.20
N GLY A 78 -3.51 -7.16 -3.90
CA GLY A 78 -3.46 -5.96 -3.09
C GLY A 78 -2.39 -4.95 -3.50
N ILE A 79 -1.17 -5.42 -3.77
CA ILE A 79 -0.07 -4.62 -4.33
C ILE A 79 -0.47 -4.03 -5.68
N THR A 80 -1.09 -4.84 -6.55
CA THR A 80 -1.57 -4.40 -7.87
C THR A 80 -2.63 -3.30 -7.72
N LEU A 81 -3.62 -3.48 -6.85
CA LEU A 81 -4.59 -2.44 -6.54
C LEU A 81 -3.94 -1.17 -5.99
N TYR A 82 -3.00 -1.32 -5.06
CA TYR A 82 -2.27 -0.20 -4.49
C TYR A 82 -1.55 0.62 -5.57
N TYR A 83 -0.77 -0.01 -6.45
CA TYR A 83 -0.05 0.73 -7.50
C TYR A 83 -0.99 1.34 -8.54
N GLY A 84 -2.14 0.72 -8.82
CA GLY A 84 -3.19 1.33 -9.64
C GLY A 84 -3.72 2.62 -9.01
N VAL A 85 -4.10 2.58 -7.73
CA VAL A 85 -4.59 3.75 -6.98
C VAL A 85 -3.50 4.81 -6.84
N ALA A 86 -2.28 4.42 -6.49
CA ALA A 86 -1.16 5.36 -6.32
C ALA A 86 -0.80 6.06 -7.64
N SER A 87 -0.82 5.33 -8.76
CA SER A 87 -0.63 5.91 -10.10
C SER A 87 -1.72 6.91 -10.43
N TRP A 88 -2.99 6.56 -10.18
CA TRP A 88 -4.13 7.45 -10.37
C TRP A 88 -4.02 8.73 -9.54
N THR A 89 -3.73 8.61 -8.24
CA THR A 89 -3.57 9.76 -7.33
C THR A 89 -2.43 10.67 -7.78
N THR A 90 -1.30 10.11 -8.22
CA THR A 90 -0.16 10.89 -8.73
C THR A 90 -0.50 11.61 -10.03
N MET A 91 -1.16 10.94 -10.97
CA MET A 91 -1.61 11.55 -12.22
C MET A 91 -2.58 12.69 -11.97
N ARG A 92 -3.54 12.50 -11.05
CA ARG A 92 -4.53 13.53 -10.72
C ARG A 92 -3.88 14.76 -10.07
N PHE A 93 -2.88 14.53 -9.22
CA PHE A 93 -2.07 15.60 -8.63
C PHE A 93 -1.29 16.39 -9.70
N LEU A 94 -0.63 15.70 -10.62
CA LEU A 94 0.10 16.33 -11.74
C LEU A 94 -0.82 17.19 -12.62
N ARG A 95 -2.01 16.70 -12.95
CA ARG A 95 -3.01 17.44 -13.74
C ARG A 95 -3.44 18.73 -13.04
N LYS A 96 -3.68 18.68 -11.72
CA LYS A 96 -4.02 19.87 -10.92
C LYS A 96 -2.88 20.89 -10.91
N GLN A 97 -1.64 20.43 -10.74
CA GLN A 97 -0.48 21.32 -10.73
C GLN A 97 -0.32 22.06 -12.07
N GLN A 98 -0.42 21.33 -13.20
CA GLN A 98 -0.36 21.93 -14.55
C GLN A 98 -1.49 22.91 -14.84
N GLN A 99 -2.69 22.69 -14.28
CA GLN A 99 -3.81 23.62 -14.42
C GLN A 99 -3.59 24.90 -13.61
N GLY A 100 -2.98 24.79 -12.42
CA GLY A 100 -2.60 25.94 -11.60
C GLY A 100 -1.54 26.80 -12.29
N GLU A 101 -0.47 26.18 -12.81
CA GLU A 101 0.60 26.88 -13.54
C GLU A 101 0.05 27.60 -14.79
N ARG A 102 -0.80 26.94 -15.59
CA ARG A 102 -1.45 27.55 -16.76
C ARG A 102 -2.36 28.73 -16.43
N ARG A 103 -3.02 28.75 -15.26
CA ARG A 103 -3.85 29.90 -14.83
C ARG A 103 -3.01 31.10 -14.43
N ILE A 104 -1.81 30.88 -13.88
CA ILE A 104 -0.87 31.94 -13.49
C ILE A 104 -0.27 32.60 -14.75
N GLU A 105 0.08 31.80 -15.76
CA GLU A 105 0.65 32.27 -17.02
C GLU A 105 -0.32 33.10 -17.89
N VAL A 106 -1.62 33.08 -17.60
CA VAL A 106 -2.68 33.80 -18.34
C VAL A 106 -3.03 35.17 -17.73
N ARG A 107 -2.28 35.67 -16.74
CA ARG A 107 -2.48 37.02 -16.16
C ARG A 107 -1.80 38.08 -17.04
N THR A 108 -2.57 39.07 -17.50
CA THR A 108 -2.32 39.94 -18.66
C THR A 108 -1.07 40.86 -18.60
N PRO A 109 -0.54 41.27 -19.77
CA PRO A 109 0.71 42.05 -19.90
C PRO A 109 0.59 43.57 -19.68
N ASP A 110 -0.60 44.10 -19.40
CA ASP A 110 -0.86 45.54 -19.51
C ASP A 110 -1.64 46.09 -18.30
N SER A 111 -0.96 46.18 -17.17
CA SER A 111 -1.29 47.03 -16.02
C SER A 111 -0.08 46.95 -15.09
N GLY A 112 0.38 48.10 -14.58
CA GLY A 112 1.58 48.19 -13.74
C GLY A 112 1.57 47.24 -12.54
N MET A 113 2.72 47.15 -11.86
CA MET A 113 2.96 46.25 -10.74
C MET A 113 2.02 46.57 -9.55
N GLU A 114 0.81 46.03 -9.60
CA GLU A 114 -0.14 46.07 -8.51
C GLU A 114 0.09 44.79 -7.69
N LEU A 115 0.50 44.95 -6.43
CA LEU A 115 0.40 43.90 -5.43
C LEU A 115 -1.09 43.62 -5.22
N VAL A 116 -1.67 42.80 -6.09
CA VAL A 116 -3.02 42.28 -5.87
C VAL A 116 -2.90 41.34 -4.69
N GLU A 117 -3.28 41.86 -3.53
CA GLU A 117 -3.51 41.09 -2.33
C GLU A 117 -4.44 39.94 -2.69
N ASP A 118 -3.94 38.74 -2.48
CA ASP A 118 -4.34 37.53 -3.14
C ASP A 118 -5.73 37.09 -2.65
N LYS A 119 -6.81 37.59 -3.29
CA LYS A 119 -8.17 37.02 -3.18
C LYS A 119 -8.21 35.52 -3.52
N GLN A 120 -7.12 35.00 -4.10
CA GLN A 120 -6.85 33.60 -4.40
C GLN A 120 -6.52 32.76 -3.15
N THR A 121 -6.07 33.36 -2.04
CA THR A 121 -5.85 32.64 -0.77
C THR A 121 -7.16 32.10 -0.19
N GLU A 122 -8.30 32.76 -0.43
CA GLU A 122 -9.63 32.32 0.03
C GLU A 122 -10.25 31.23 -0.85
N GLN A 123 -9.93 31.17 -2.16
CA GLN A 123 -10.40 30.09 -3.05
C GLN A 123 -9.59 28.79 -2.91
N LEU A 124 -8.43 28.82 -2.24
CA LEU A 124 -7.51 27.69 -2.12
C LEU A 124 -7.71 26.86 -0.83
N TYR A 125 -8.92 26.88 -0.27
CA TYR A 125 -9.32 25.99 0.83
C TYR A 125 -10.70 25.38 0.57
N GLU A 126 -10.97 24.92 -0.67
CA GLU A 126 -12.09 24.01 -0.89
C GLU A 126 -11.90 22.78 0.00
N VAL A 127 -12.78 22.64 1.00
CA VAL A 127 -12.79 21.50 1.91
C VAL A 127 -12.86 20.24 1.06
N PRO A 128 -11.86 19.35 1.11
CA PRO A 128 -11.85 18.19 0.25
C PRO A 128 -13.09 17.33 0.51
N SER A 129 -13.75 16.89 -0.57
CA SER A 129 -14.91 15.99 -0.49
C SER A 129 -14.62 14.79 0.42
N VAL A 130 -15.63 14.36 1.20
CA VAL A 130 -15.54 13.18 2.07
C VAL A 130 -15.10 11.95 1.27
N VAL A 131 -15.59 11.78 0.04
CA VAL A 131 -15.21 10.66 -0.83
C VAL A 131 -13.72 10.71 -1.16
N HIS A 132 -13.19 11.91 -1.41
CA HIS A 132 -11.77 12.10 -1.68
C HIS A 132 -10.90 11.79 -0.45
N GLN A 133 -11.35 12.21 0.73
CA GLN A 133 -10.68 11.88 2.00
C GLN A 133 -10.68 10.37 2.27
N LEU A 134 -11.81 9.70 2.04
CA LEU A 134 -11.89 8.23 2.15
C LEU A 134 -10.97 7.54 1.15
N ALA A 135 -10.86 8.04 -0.09
CA ALA A 135 -9.94 7.47 -1.07
C ALA A 135 -8.47 7.57 -0.63
N LEU A 136 -8.05 8.72 -0.09
CA LEU A 136 -6.69 8.89 0.44
C LEU A 136 -6.45 8.01 1.68
N ALA A 137 -7.42 7.91 2.59
CA ALA A 137 -7.36 7.02 3.74
C ALA A 137 -7.23 5.55 3.32
N SER A 138 -8.01 5.10 2.33
CA SER A 138 -7.91 3.75 1.79
C SER A 138 -6.55 3.51 1.14
N GLN A 139 -6.05 4.45 0.34
CA GLN A 139 -4.70 4.35 -0.25
C GLN A 139 -3.62 4.21 0.83
N TRP A 140 -3.79 4.90 1.96
CA TRP A 140 -2.88 4.78 3.10
C TRP A 140 -2.91 3.39 3.71
N LEU A 141 -4.09 2.86 4.00
CA LEU A 141 -4.23 1.53 4.57
C LEU A 141 -3.68 0.46 3.61
N LEU A 142 -3.95 0.58 2.31
CA LEU A 142 -3.38 -0.31 1.28
C LEU A 142 -1.84 -0.25 1.30
N TYR A 143 -1.28 0.96 1.32
CA TYR A 143 0.16 1.17 1.36
C TYR A 143 0.83 0.45 2.53
N GLU A 144 0.36 0.66 3.75
CA GLU A 144 0.97 0.09 4.95
C GLU A 144 0.71 -1.41 5.08
N THR A 145 -0.48 -1.86 4.67
CA THR A 145 -0.83 -3.29 4.67
C THR A 145 0.11 -4.06 3.77
N PHE A 146 0.28 -3.63 2.52
CA PHE A 146 1.09 -4.40 1.57
C PHE A 146 2.59 -4.17 1.70
N SER A 147 3.03 -3.04 2.28
CA SER A 147 4.45 -2.90 2.67
C SER A 147 4.83 -3.78 3.85
N CYS A 148 3.86 -4.17 4.69
CA CYS A 148 4.07 -5.20 5.71
C CYS A 148 3.95 -6.62 5.13
N TYR A 149 2.93 -6.88 4.29
CA TYR A 149 2.67 -8.23 3.77
C TYR A 149 3.64 -8.69 2.68
N ALA A 150 4.16 -7.81 1.83
CA ALA A 150 5.07 -8.24 0.78
C ALA A 150 6.36 -8.88 1.35
N PRO A 151 7.07 -8.25 2.32
CA PRO A 151 8.19 -8.89 3.00
C PRO A 151 7.81 -10.13 3.79
N LEU A 152 6.63 -10.16 4.43
CA LEU A 152 6.13 -11.34 5.13
C LEU A 152 5.98 -12.53 4.17
N VAL A 153 5.32 -12.32 3.03
CA VAL A 153 5.12 -13.36 2.00
C VAL A 153 6.45 -13.83 1.45
N THR A 154 7.39 -12.92 1.19
CA THR A 154 8.76 -13.27 0.78
C THR A 154 9.42 -14.16 1.83
N LEU A 155 9.43 -13.76 3.10
CA LEU A 155 10.06 -14.51 4.17
C LEU A 155 9.44 -15.91 4.31
N ILE A 156 8.10 -15.99 4.42
CA ILE A 156 7.39 -17.26 4.59
C ILE A 156 7.61 -18.19 3.40
N TYR A 157 7.58 -17.65 2.17
CA TYR A 157 7.82 -18.48 0.99
C TYR A 157 9.24 -19.05 0.98
N TRP A 158 10.27 -18.21 1.06
CA TRP A 158 11.64 -18.68 0.91
C TRP A 158 12.14 -19.52 2.08
N VAL A 159 11.64 -19.27 3.30
CA VAL A 159 12.05 -20.01 4.50
C VAL A 159 11.24 -21.29 4.69
N LEU A 160 9.92 -21.28 4.46
CA LEU A 160 9.04 -22.40 4.81
C LEU A 160 8.52 -23.18 3.61
N LEU A 161 8.20 -22.54 2.49
CA LEU A 161 7.52 -23.19 1.36
C LEU A 161 8.47 -23.65 0.26
N TYR A 162 9.44 -22.83 -0.12
CA TYR A 162 10.37 -23.12 -1.21
C TYR A 162 11.13 -24.45 -1.03
N PRO A 163 11.65 -24.81 0.17
CA PRO A 163 12.33 -26.09 0.38
C PRO A 163 11.42 -27.32 0.16
N THR A 164 10.11 -27.16 0.30
CA THR A 164 9.13 -28.23 0.09
C THR A 164 8.60 -28.29 -1.35
N GLN A 165 8.92 -27.31 -2.19
CA GLN A 165 8.37 -27.12 -3.54
C GLN A 165 9.44 -27.08 -4.64
N SER A 166 10.72 -27.24 -4.30
CA SER A 166 11.87 -26.99 -5.20
C SER A 166 11.97 -27.91 -6.44
N GLY A 167 11.07 -28.87 -6.61
CA GLY A 167 10.95 -29.73 -7.79
C GLY A 167 9.76 -29.43 -8.70
N MET A 168 9.00 -28.33 -8.49
CA MET A 168 7.80 -27.98 -9.28
C MET A 168 7.98 -26.80 -10.24
N LEU A 169 9.21 -26.29 -10.44
CA LEU A 169 9.49 -25.11 -11.26
C LEU A 169 10.29 -25.47 -12.54
N ASP A 170 9.78 -26.43 -13.32
CA ASP A 170 10.48 -26.92 -14.52
C ASP A 170 10.22 -26.04 -15.76
N VAL A 171 9.19 -25.19 -15.73
CA VAL A 171 8.83 -24.29 -16.83
C VAL A 171 9.28 -22.86 -16.54
N PRO A 172 9.93 -22.15 -17.50
CA PRO A 172 10.37 -20.76 -17.31
C PRO A 172 9.26 -19.80 -16.86
N LEU A 173 8.02 -20.06 -17.28
CA LEU A 173 6.85 -19.28 -16.89
C LEU A 173 6.56 -19.38 -15.38
N ASP A 174 6.64 -20.59 -14.81
CA ASP A 174 6.39 -20.82 -13.39
C ASP A 174 7.50 -20.23 -12.53
N GLN A 175 8.76 -20.32 -12.99
CA GLN A 175 9.89 -19.65 -12.33
C GLN A 175 9.70 -18.13 -12.30
N TRP A 176 9.33 -17.53 -13.44
CA TRP A 176 9.09 -16.10 -13.52
C TRP A 176 7.93 -15.67 -12.61
N MET A 177 6.81 -16.39 -12.61
CA MET A 177 5.68 -16.08 -11.73
C MET A 177 6.04 -16.27 -10.25
N GLY A 178 6.75 -17.34 -9.90
CA GLY A 178 7.20 -17.62 -8.54
C GLY A 178 8.11 -16.51 -8.02
N VAL A 179 9.16 -16.14 -8.76
CA VAL A 179 10.04 -15.03 -8.38
C VAL A 179 9.27 -13.71 -8.29
N SER A 180 8.34 -13.46 -9.22
CA SER A 180 7.55 -12.23 -9.23
C SER A 180 6.67 -12.12 -7.98
N MET A 181 5.93 -13.18 -7.65
CA MET A 181 4.98 -13.21 -6.54
C MET A 181 5.65 -13.32 -5.17
N HIS A 182 6.90 -13.79 -5.10
CA HIS A 182 7.58 -14.06 -3.83
C HIS A 182 8.85 -13.24 -3.57
N ALA A 183 9.39 -12.51 -4.55
CA ALA A 183 10.56 -11.65 -4.35
C ALA A 183 10.36 -10.24 -4.93
N VAL A 184 9.87 -10.13 -6.17
CA VAL A 184 9.68 -8.83 -6.84
C VAL A 184 8.61 -7.99 -6.14
N ASN A 185 7.59 -8.64 -5.56
CA ASN A 185 6.58 -7.97 -4.72
C ASN A 185 7.20 -7.15 -3.56
N CYS A 186 8.20 -7.70 -2.87
CA CYS A 186 8.90 -7.08 -1.77
C CYS A 186 9.78 -5.95 -2.27
N LEU A 187 10.48 -6.15 -3.40
CA LEU A 187 11.26 -5.08 -4.05
C LEU A 187 10.39 -3.86 -4.39
N PHE A 188 9.19 -4.08 -4.94
CA PHE A 188 8.26 -3.00 -5.25
C PHE A 188 7.90 -2.22 -3.98
N MET A 189 7.43 -2.91 -2.95
CA MET A 189 7.01 -2.23 -1.72
C MET A 189 8.18 -1.57 -0.98
N LEU A 190 9.38 -2.15 -0.98
CA LEU A 190 10.58 -1.52 -0.44
C LEU A 190 10.95 -0.25 -1.21
N THR A 191 10.81 -0.25 -2.54
CA THR A 191 11.02 0.94 -3.38
C THR A 191 10.02 2.04 -3.01
N GLU A 192 8.76 1.69 -2.87
CA GLU A 192 7.70 2.63 -2.48
C GLU A 192 7.92 3.19 -1.07
N VAL A 193 8.28 2.33 -0.11
CA VAL A 193 8.67 2.70 1.25
C VAL A 193 9.86 3.66 1.24
N SER A 194 10.85 3.43 0.38
CA SER A 194 12.06 4.26 0.33
C SER A 194 11.83 5.62 -0.33
N CYS A 195 10.96 5.71 -1.34
CA CYS A 195 10.78 6.93 -2.12
C CYS A 195 9.64 7.82 -1.61
N SER A 196 8.50 7.24 -1.24
CA SER A 196 7.23 7.96 -1.02
C SER A 196 7.24 8.90 0.18
N LYS A 197 6.40 9.94 0.18
CA LYS A 197 6.15 10.79 1.37
C LYS A 197 5.03 10.27 2.27
N ILE A 198 4.42 9.13 1.94
CA ILE A 198 3.33 8.57 2.77
C ILE A 198 3.89 8.26 4.17
N PRO A 199 3.22 8.68 5.26
CA PRO A 199 3.67 8.40 6.62
C PRO A 199 3.36 6.95 7.00
N TYR A 200 4.10 6.39 7.95
CA TYR A 200 3.86 5.06 8.50
C TYR A 200 3.42 5.13 9.95
N ARG A 201 2.28 4.53 10.31
CA ARG A 201 1.59 4.79 11.59
C ARG A 201 1.31 3.57 12.43
N TRP A 202 1.80 3.60 13.66
CA TRP A 202 1.53 2.57 14.68
C TRP A 202 0.04 2.21 14.86
N SER A 203 -0.88 3.17 14.78
CA SER A 203 -2.32 2.92 14.93
C SER A 203 -2.88 1.96 13.87
N HIS A 204 -2.27 1.90 12.69
CA HIS A 204 -2.73 1.07 11.59
C HIS A 204 -2.22 -0.39 11.68
N PHE A 205 -1.31 -0.70 12.62
CA PHE A 205 -0.89 -2.08 12.86
C PHE A 205 -2.08 -3.00 13.20
N GLY A 206 -3.05 -2.48 13.96
CA GLY A 206 -4.27 -3.23 14.27
C GLY A 206 -5.08 -3.59 13.02
N VAL A 207 -5.09 -2.73 12.00
CA VAL A 207 -5.77 -3.00 10.72
C VAL A 207 -5.09 -4.16 9.99
N VAL A 208 -3.76 -4.18 9.98
CA VAL A 208 -2.98 -5.29 9.42
C VAL A 208 -3.31 -6.60 10.14
N VAL A 209 -3.27 -6.63 11.48
CA VAL A 209 -3.60 -7.84 12.25
C VAL A 209 -5.04 -8.32 11.98
N VAL A 210 -6.01 -7.40 11.85
CA VAL A 210 -7.40 -7.74 11.53
C VAL A 210 -7.51 -8.41 10.16
N PHE A 211 -6.88 -7.86 9.12
CA PHE A 211 -6.90 -8.48 7.78
C PHE A 211 -6.23 -9.86 7.77
N LEU A 212 -5.17 -10.04 8.56
CA LEU A 212 -4.51 -11.33 8.70
C LEU A 212 -5.40 -12.35 9.41
N ALA A 213 -6.13 -11.93 10.44
CA ALA A 213 -7.12 -12.78 11.11
C ALA A 213 -8.29 -13.14 10.17
N MET A 214 -8.75 -12.21 9.34
CA MET A 214 -9.75 -12.49 8.31
C MET A 214 -9.24 -13.52 7.28
N TYR A 215 -7.96 -13.45 6.91
CA TYR A 215 -7.34 -14.45 6.05
C TYR A 215 -7.33 -15.84 6.69
N LEU A 216 -7.03 -15.94 7.98
CA LEU A 216 -7.13 -17.21 8.70
C LEU A 216 -8.55 -17.79 8.64
N GLY A 217 -9.57 -16.93 8.79
CA GLY A 217 -10.97 -17.30 8.58
C GLY A 217 -11.23 -17.86 7.18
N LEU A 218 -10.70 -17.22 6.13
CA LEU A 218 -10.79 -17.72 4.76
C LEU A 218 -10.07 -19.07 4.58
N ALA A 219 -8.88 -19.25 5.16
CA ALA A 219 -8.14 -20.50 5.06
C ALA A 219 -8.90 -21.68 5.66
N TYR A 220 -9.54 -21.49 6.83
CA TYR A 220 -10.37 -22.53 7.44
C TYR A 220 -11.75 -22.68 6.80
N PHE A 221 -12.28 -21.64 6.16
CA PHE A 221 -13.45 -21.76 5.29
C PHE A 221 -13.18 -22.73 4.14
N MET A 222 -12.00 -22.67 3.52
CA MET A 222 -11.60 -23.62 2.46
C MET A 222 -11.56 -25.07 2.96
N VAL A 223 -11.09 -25.29 4.20
CA VAL A 223 -11.11 -26.62 4.82
C VAL A 223 -12.54 -27.08 5.07
N ALA A 224 -13.38 -26.22 5.63
CA ALA A 224 -14.75 -26.57 5.98
C ALA A 224 -15.64 -26.89 4.77
N VAL A 225 -15.44 -26.19 3.64
CA VAL A 225 -16.27 -26.34 2.44
C VAL A 225 -15.68 -27.32 1.44
N TYR A 226 -14.36 -27.30 1.24
CA TYR A 226 -13.69 -28.04 0.17
C TYR A 226 -12.75 -29.14 0.68
N GLY A 227 -12.56 -29.28 2.00
CA GLY A 227 -11.58 -30.22 2.56
C GLY A 227 -10.14 -29.88 2.18
N PHE A 228 -9.88 -28.63 1.78
CA PHE A 228 -8.61 -28.21 1.19
C PHE A 228 -7.83 -27.30 2.16
N TYR A 229 -6.65 -27.76 2.59
CA TYR A 229 -5.70 -26.92 3.31
C TYR A 229 -4.89 -26.10 2.33
N VAL A 230 -5.02 -24.77 2.41
CA VAL A 230 -4.28 -23.82 1.55
C VAL A 230 -2.76 -23.98 1.70
N TYR A 231 -2.31 -24.29 2.91
CA TYR A 231 -0.90 -24.54 3.20
C TYR A 231 -0.75 -25.80 4.05
N PRO A 232 0.31 -26.61 3.83
CA PRO A 232 0.54 -27.83 4.61
C PRO A 232 0.66 -27.58 6.12
N PHE A 233 1.20 -26.42 6.53
CA PHE A 233 1.34 -26.06 7.93
C PHE A 233 -0.01 -25.76 8.63
N PHE A 234 -1.12 -25.62 7.89
CA PHE A 234 -2.46 -25.54 8.48
C PHE A 234 -3.10 -26.92 8.70
N GLU A 235 -2.51 -28.00 8.21
CA GLU A 235 -3.08 -29.34 8.34
C GLU A 235 -3.17 -29.74 9.82
N SER A 236 -4.40 -29.87 10.31
CA SER A 236 -4.75 -29.98 11.74
C SER A 236 -4.51 -31.37 12.35
N ARG A 237 -3.68 -32.22 11.75
CA ARG A 237 -3.32 -33.54 12.31
C ARG A 237 -2.72 -33.44 13.73
N TYR A 238 -2.31 -32.23 14.15
CA TYR A 238 -1.86 -31.87 15.48
C TYR A 238 -2.89 -30.93 16.14
N PHE A 239 -3.86 -31.45 16.88
CA PHE A 239 -5.00 -30.65 17.38
C PHE A 239 -4.61 -29.59 18.43
N GLY A 240 -5.28 -28.43 18.34
CA GLY A 240 -5.41 -27.39 19.38
C GLY A 240 -4.20 -26.47 19.55
N GLY A 241 -3.19 -26.92 20.31
CA GLY A 241 -2.06 -26.09 20.72
C GLY A 241 -1.16 -25.67 19.56
N TYR A 242 -0.98 -26.56 18.57
CA TYR A 242 -0.09 -26.32 17.43
C TYR A 242 -0.53 -25.11 16.58
N ILE A 243 -1.82 -25.04 16.23
CA ILE A 243 -2.37 -23.94 15.42
C ILE A 243 -2.30 -22.63 16.20
N ALA A 244 -2.59 -22.65 17.50
CA ALA A 244 -2.48 -21.46 18.35
C ALA A 244 -1.03 -20.93 18.38
N LEU A 245 -0.04 -21.83 18.53
CA LEU A 245 1.38 -21.48 18.47
C LEU A 245 1.79 -20.92 17.11
N LEU A 246 1.31 -21.49 16.00
CA LEU A 246 1.55 -20.95 14.66
C LEU A 246 0.96 -19.56 14.48
N CYS A 247 -0.27 -19.33 14.94
CA CYS A 247 -0.90 -18.02 14.86
C CYS A 247 -0.11 -16.97 15.66
N LEU A 248 0.33 -17.33 16.89
CA LEU A 248 1.18 -16.46 17.69
C LEU A 248 2.53 -16.20 16.99
N LEU A 249 3.16 -17.22 16.43
CA LEU A 249 4.41 -17.08 15.68
C LEU A 249 4.25 -16.11 14.50
N ILE A 250 3.22 -16.30 13.67
CA ILE A 250 2.98 -15.44 12.49
C ILE A 250 2.70 -14.00 12.93
N VAL A 251 1.88 -13.78 13.97
CA VAL A 251 1.62 -12.42 14.48
C VAL A 251 2.91 -11.75 14.99
N ASN A 252 3.79 -12.50 15.66
CA ASN A 252 5.10 -11.99 16.07
C ASN A 252 6.00 -11.65 14.88
N ILE A 253 6.04 -12.49 13.84
CA ILE A 253 6.79 -12.20 12.60
C ILE A 253 6.23 -10.92 11.94
N VAL A 254 4.91 -10.77 11.86
CA VAL A 254 4.25 -9.57 11.31
C VAL A 254 4.59 -8.33 12.14
N ALA A 255 4.61 -8.43 13.47
CA ALA A 255 5.03 -7.34 14.34
C ALA A 255 6.50 -6.94 14.09
N ILE A 256 7.40 -7.92 13.93
CA ILE A 256 8.81 -7.67 13.62
C ILE A 256 8.95 -6.98 12.26
N VAL A 257 8.30 -7.50 11.21
CA VAL A 257 8.32 -6.89 9.87
C VAL A 257 7.78 -5.46 9.92
N TRP A 258 6.70 -5.23 10.66
CA TRP A 258 6.13 -3.89 10.87
C TRP A 258 7.12 -2.93 11.53
N VAL A 259 7.82 -3.36 12.59
CA VAL A 259 8.88 -2.55 13.23
C VAL A 259 10.03 -2.27 12.27
N VAL A 260 10.45 -3.25 11.48
CA VAL A 260 11.50 -3.05 10.46
C VAL A 260 11.06 -2.02 9.43
N MET A 261 9.85 -2.12 8.89
CA MET A 261 9.32 -1.14 7.93
C MET A 261 9.24 0.26 8.54
N LEU A 262 8.82 0.38 9.80
CA LEU A 262 8.89 1.64 10.55
C LEU A 262 10.31 2.19 10.67
N MET A 263 11.30 1.33 10.92
CA MET A 263 12.71 1.75 10.99
C MET A 263 13.22 2.22 9.63
N VAL A 264 12.87 1.54 8.54
CA VAL A 264 13.21 1.98 7.16
C VAL A 264 12.58 3.34 6.87
N HIS A 265 11.32 3.54 7.26
CA HIS A 265 10.62 4.83 7.15
C HIS A 265 11.32 5.94 7.93
N ARG A 266 11.67 5.68 9.20
CA ARG A 266 12.38 6.66 10.03
C ARG A 266 13.75 6.98 9.44
N LEU A 267 14.48 5.96 8.97
CA LEU A 267 15.77 6.15 8.32
C LEU A 267 15.62 7.05 7.08
N ARG A 268 14.69 6.73 6.18
CA ARG A 268 14.37 7.58 5.01
C ARG A 268 14.08 9.01 5.43
N ASP A 269 13.18 9.22 6.38
CA ASP A 269 12.77 10.57 6.82
C ASP A 269 13.94 11.34 7.48
N THR A 270 14.88 10.63 8.14
CA THR A 270 16.10 11.23 8.70
C THR A 270 17.19 11.52 7.66
N LEU A 271 17.25 10.76 6.56
CA LEU A 271 18.20 10.97 5.46
C LEU A 271 17.74 12.08 4.51
N PHE A 272 16.42 12.28 4.38
CA PHE A 272 15.83 13.34 3.58
C PHE A 272 15.07 14.39 4.44
N PRO A 273 15.70 14.99 5.46
CA PRO A 273 15.03 15.93 6.34
C PRO A 273 14.76 17.24 5.58
N ARG A 274 13.48 17.44 5.23
CA ARG A 274 12.86 18.76 4.93
C ARG A 274 13.67 19.69 4.01
N TRP A 275 13.75 19.36 2.73
CA TRP A 275 13.97 20.37 1.67
C TRP A 275 12.73 21.26 1.40
N LEU A 276 11.68 21.21 2.24
CA LEU A 276 10.42 21.96 2.04
C LEU A 276 9.79 22.53 3.34
N MET A 277 10.56 22.85 4.38
CA MET A 277 10.08 23.73 5.48
C MET A 277 10.78 25.10 5.48
N LYS A 278 11.09 25.64 4.30
CA LYS A 278 11.65 27.00 4.15
C LYS A 278 10.64 28.04 3.65
N ARG A 279 9.34 27.76 3.56
CA ARG A 279 8.36 28.74 3.03
C ARG A 279 7.06 28.93 3.83
N GLN A 280 7.04 28.70 5.14
CA GLN A 280 5.92 29.13 6.02
C GLN A 280 6.38 29.49 7.45
N ARG A 281 7.44 30.28 7.58
CA ARG A 281 7.75 31.01 8.83
C ARG A 281 8.08 32.46 8.51
N SER A 282 7.10 33.23 8.05
CA SER A 282 7.24 34.69 8.01
C SER A 282 5.89 35.43 7.90
N THR A 283 4.81 34.91 8.49
CA THR A 283 3.56 35.68 8.70
C THR A 283 2.71 34.94 9.73
N PHE A 284 3.00 35.12 11.01
CA PHE A 284 2.02 35.09 12.09
C PHE A 284 2.76 35.68 13.30
N PHE A 285 2.53 36.98 13.50
CA PHE A 285 2.62 37.61 14.81
C PHE A 285 1.48 37.07 15.68
#